data_AF-A0A9N9JT75-F1
#
_entry.id   AF-A0A9N9JT75-F1
#
_cell.length_a   1.000
_cell.length_b   1.000
_cell.length_c   1.000
_cell.angle_alpha   90.00
_cell.angle_beta   90.00
_cell.angle_gamma   90.00
#
_symmetry.space_group_name_H-M   'P 1'
#
loop_
_entity.id
_entity.type
_entity.pdbx_description
1 polymer ?
#
loop_
_entity_poly.entity_id
_entity_poly.type
_entity_poly.pdbx_seq_one_letter_code
_entity_poly.pdbx_strand_id
1 'polypeptide(L)'
;SVDFWRPETRSFIFSFPNGETIDNAILSRINPYYTKYAMFIRKIGGPEFGSHDFYMSDEFDSKYGVRCRKTYYLKKIRDSEESFAVDEYELFRLVRK
;
A
#
# COMPACT_ATOMS: atom_id res chain seq x y z
N SER A 1 -10.38 -20.78 0.31
CA SER A 1 -9.51 -19.87 -0.46
C SER A 1 -8.28 -19.60 0.40
N VAL A 2 -7.10 -19.60 -0.22
CA VAL A 2 -5.79 -19.42 0.42
C VAL A 2 -5.35 -17.97 0.25
N ASP A 3 -4.55 -17.44 1.16
CA ASP A 3 -3.89 -16.15 0.95
C ASP A 3 -2.92 -16.27 -0.24
N PHE A 4 -2.88 -15.25 -1.11
CA PHE A 4 -2.05 -15.32 -2.31
C PHE A 4 -1.61 -13.95 -2.79
N TRP A 5 -0.47 -13.95 -3.48
CA TRP A 5 0.00 -12.79 -4.22
C TRP A 5 -0.69 -12.70 -5.57
N ARG A 6 -1.26 -11.53 -5.86
CA ARG A 6 -1.82 -11.18 -7.16
C ARG A 6 -0.79 -10.37 -7.94
N PRO A 7 -0.23 -10.92 -9.03
CA PRO A 7 0.67 -10.17 -9.89
C PRO A 7 -0.06 -9.02 -10.57
N GLU A 8 0.58 -7.85 -10.61
CA GLU A 8 0.06 -6.68 -11.32
C GLU A 8 1.24 -5.80 -11.76
N THR A 9 1.27 -5.40 -13.02
CA THR A 9 2.36 -4.60 -13.60
C THR A 9 2.08 -3.10 -13.50
N ARG A 10 0.80 -2.73 -13.37
CA ARG A 10 0.33 -1.35 -13.30
C ARG A 10 0.16 -0.86 -11.88
N SER A 11 0.52 -1.66 -10.88
CA SER A 11 0.31 -1.33 -9.48
C SER A 11 1.18 -0.14 -9.07
N PHE A 12 0.59 0.76 -8.31
CA PHE A 12 1.27 1.90 -7.73
C PHE A 12 0.69 2.19 -6.36
N ILE A 13 1.55 2.72 -5.49
CA ILE A 13 1.19 3.31 -4.20
C ILE A 13 1.64 4.76 -4.22
N PHE A 14 0.91 5.61 -3.51
CA PHE A 14 1.25 7.03 -3.44
C PHE A 14 0.91 7.60 -2.07
N SER A 15 1.49 8.76 -1.78
CA SER A 15 1.24 9.52 -0.57
C SER A 15 1.40 11.02 -0.84
N PHE A 16 0.84 11.82 0.05
CA PHE A 16 1.03 13.26 0.13
C PHE A 16 1.75 13.58 1.44
N PRO A 17 3.09 13.66 1.44
CA PRO A 17 3.84 14.06 2.62
C PRO A 17 3.31 15.41 3.15
N ASN A 18 3.12 15.52 4.47
CA ASN A 18 2.68 16.74 5.14
C ASN A 18 1.36 17.36 4.62
N GLY A 19 0.48 16.55 4.00
CA GLY A 19 -0.79 17.05 3.45
C GLY A 19 -0.61 18.00 2.26
N GLU A 20 0.56 17.99 1.63
CA GLU A 20 0.89 18.92 0.56
C GLU A 20 0.23 18.58 -0.78
N THR A 21 0.29 19.56 -1.68
CA THR A 21 -0.27 19.54 -3.04
C THR A 21 0.21 18.37 -3.91
N ILE A 22 -0.43 18.17 -5.06
CA ILE A 22 -0.06 17.12 -6.02
C ILE A 22 1.40 17.19 -6.50
N ASP A 23 2.01 18.38 -6.46
CA ASP A 23 3.39 18.60 -6.89
C ASP A 23 4.41 17.87 -5.99
N ASN A 24 4.06 17.64 -4.72
CA ASN A 24 4.89 16.96 -3.74
C ASN A 24 4.46 15.51 -3.50
N ALA A 25 3.46 15.03 -4.24
CA ALA A 25 2.99 13.65 -4.12
C ALA A 25 4.11 12.67 -4.49
N ILE A 26 4.35 11.69 -3.63
CA ILE A 26 5.27 10.60 -3.96
C ILE A 26 4.49 9.51 -4.66
N LEU A 27 4.74 9.32 -5.95
CA LEU A 27 4.24 8.19 -6.72
C LEU A 27 5.30 7.10 -6.82
N SER A 28 5.00 5.92 -6.28
CA SER A 28 5.85 4.73 -6.33
C SER A 28 5.17 3.62 -7.13
N ARG A 29 5.81 3.17 -8.21
CA ARG A 29 5.31 2.06 -9.03
C ARG A 29 5.98 0.76 -8.60
N ILE A 30 5.29 -0.37 -8.78
CA ILE A 30 5.88 -1.69 -8.58
C ILE A 30 7.11 -1.85 -9.48
N ASN A 31 8.20 -2.40 -8.95
CA ASN A 31 9.37 -2.71 -9.75
C ASN A 31 9.01 -3.82 -10.76
N PRO A 32 9.31 -3.66 -12.06
CA PRO A 32 9.01 -4.66 -13.10
C PRO A 32 9.50 -6.09 -12.78
N TYR A 33 10.61 -6.23 -12.03
CA TYR A 33 11.15 -7.53 -11.63
C TYR A 33 10.39 -8.21 -10.47
N TYR A 34 9.54 -7.46 -9.77
CA TYR A 34 8.83 -7.91 -8.56
C TYR A 34 7.31 -7.81 -8.68
N THR A 35 6.77 -7.74 -9.90
CA THR A 35 5.33 -7.64 -10.17
C THR A 35 4.51 -8.76 -9.55
N LYS A 36 5.10 -9.95 -9.34
CA LYS A 36 4.50 -11.06 -8.61
C LYS A 36 4.17 -10.75 -7.14
N TYR A 37 4.71 -9.68 -6.58
CA TYR A 37 4.46 -9.22 -5.21
C TYR A 37 3.67 -7.90 -5.16
N ALA A 38 2.94 -7.55 -6.23
CA ALA A 38 2.26 -6.25 -6.31
C ALA A 38 1.19 -6.08 -5.22
N MET A 39 0.32 -7.08 -5.06
CA MET A 39 -0.80 -7.08 -4.11
C MET A 39 -0.89 -8.43 -3.42
N PHE A 40 -1.05 -8.44 -2.10
CA PHE A 40 -1.34 -9.65 -1.35
C PHE A 40 -2.81 -9.63 -0.93
N ILE A 41 -3.55 -10.63 -1.42
CA ILE A 41 -4.96 -10.80 -1.08
C ILE A 41 -5.03 -11.73 0.13
N ARG A 42 -5.33 -11.13 1.28
CA ARG A 42 -5.55 -11.85 2.54
C ARG A 42 -7.03 -12.11 2.76
N LYS A 43 -7.35 -13.22 3.42
CA LYS A 43 -8.72 -13.48 3.90
C LYS A 43 -9.08 -12.61 5.11
N ILE A 44 -8.09 -12.39 5.99
CA ILE A 44 -8.19 -11.66 7.25
C ILE A 44 -7.03 -10.67 7.26
N GLY A 45 -7.30 -9.40 7.54
CA GLY A 45 -6.36 -8.30 7.41
C GLY A 45 -6.80 -7.28 6.36
N GLY A 46 -6.23 -6.09 6.51
CA GLY A 46 -6.32 -5.03 5.51
C GLY A 46 -5.43 -5.30 4.29
N PRO A 47 -5.43 -4.34 3.35
CA PRO A 47 -4.68 -4.47 2.11
C PRO A 47 -3.17 -4.47 2.35
N GLU A 48 -2.46 -5.26 1.55
CA GLU A 48 -1.00 -5.29 1.51
C GLU A 48 -0.48 -5.19 0.07
N PHE A 49 0.49 -4.31 -0.12
CA PHE A 49 1.18 -4.08 -1.38
C PHE A 49 2.68 -4.24 -1.16
N GLY A 50 3.34 -4.98 -2.06
CA GLY A 50 4.81 -4.96 -2.15
C GLY A 50 5.54 -5.65 -1.00
N SER A 51 4.90 -6.51 -0.20
CA SER A 51 5.51 -7.06 1.01
C SER A 51 5.86 -5.95 2.00
N HIS A 52 4.80 -5.28 2.46
CA HIS A 52 4.81 -4.14 3.36
C HIS A 52 5.34 -2.80 2.78
N ASP A 53 5.42 -2.63 1.45
CA ASP A 53 5.46 -1.27 0.86
C ASP A 53 4.27 -0.42 1.29
N PHE A 54 3.12 -1.08 1.41
CA PHE A 54 2.01 -0.65 2.23
C PHE A 54 1.40 -1.88 2.90
N TYR A 55 1.20 -1.85 4.21
CA TYR A 55 0.52 -2.89 4.96
C TYR A 55 -0.47 -2.25 5.93
N MET A 56 -1.67 -2.81 5.97
CA MET A 56 -2.72 -2.43 6.90
C MET A 56 -3.32 -3.72 7.49
N SER A 57 -3.46 -3.78 8.82
CA SER A 57 -4.15 -4.86 9.52
C SER A 57 -5.66 -4.56 9.63
N ASP A 58 -6.41 -5.49 10.23
CA ASP A 58 -7.83 -5.25 10.56
C ASP A 58 -7.98 -4.23 11.70
N GLU A 59 -6.97 -4.06 12.55
CA GLU A 59 -6.88 -3.05 13.61
C GLU A 59 -6.15 -1.81 13.09
N PHE A 60 -6.57 -1.29 11.94
CA PHE A 60 -5.89 -0.18 11.24
C PHE A 60 -5.87 1.12 12.05
N ASP A 61 -6.80 1.27 12.99
CA ASP A 61 -6.94 2.38 13.94
C ASP A 61 -6.01 2.24 15.17
N SER A 62 -5.32 1.10 15.32
CA SER A 62 -4.27 0.91 16.31
C SER A 62 -2.97 1.57 15.86
N LYS A 63 -2.15 2.04 16.80
CA LYS A 63 -0.78 2.56 16.52
C LYS A 63 0.13 1.56 15.79
N TYR A 64 -0.24 0.28 15.78
CA TYR A 64 0.48 -0.79 15.07
C TYR A 64 -0.25 -1.29 13.81
N GLY A 65 -1.38 -0.67 13.48
CA GLY A 65 -2.30 -1.10 12.45
C GLY A 65 -1.75 -0.95 11.04
N VAL A 66 -0.99 0.11 10.79
CA VAL A 66 -0.46 0.43 9.45
C VAL A 66 1.04 0.61 9.49
N ARG A 67 1.71 0.14 8.43
CA ARG A 67 3.15 0.31 8.25
C ARG A 67 3.50 0.44 6.77
N CYS A 68 4.49 1.28 6.47
CA CYS A 68 5.04 1.45 5.12
C CYS A 68 6.57 1.28 5.17
N ARG A 69 7.13 0.41 4.33
CA ARG A 69 8.59 0.23 4.16
C ARG A 69 8.92 -0.04 2.69
N LYS A 70 10.00 0.50 2.14
CA LYS A 70 10.29 0.23 0.72
C LYS A 70 10.88 -1.17 0.53
N THR A 71 10.18 -2.05 -0.18
CA THR A 71 10.59 -3.44 -0.45
C THR A 71 10.65 -3.74 -1.94
N TYR A 72 9.50 -3.77 -2.64
CA TYR A 72 9.37 -4.10 -4.05
C TYR A 72 8.88 -2.95 -4.92
N TYR A 73 8.36 -1.87 -4.34
CA TYR A 73 8.05 -0.65 -5.08
C TYR A 73 9.31 0.23 -5.21
N LEU A 74 9.34 1.10 -6.22
CA LEU A 74 10.57 1.81 -6.61
C LEU A 74 11.02 2.87 -5.58
N LYS A 75 10.08 3.53 -4.92
CA LYS A 75 10.29 4.64 -3.97
C LYS A 75 9.63 4.35 -2.62
N LYS A 76 10.20 4.89 -1.53
CA LYS A 76 9.51 5.04 -0.25
C LYS A 76 8.35 6.02 -0.42
N ILE A 77 7.18 5.73 0.16
CA ILE A 77 6.05 6.67 0.21
C ILE A 77 6.00 7.47 1.52
N ARG A 78 6.90 7.19 2.46
CA ARG A 78 7.01 7.94 3.72
C ARG A 78 8.44 7.87 4.22
N ASP A 79 8.88 8.93 4.89
CA ASP A 79 10.24 9.00 5.43
C ASP A 79 10.44 8.03 6.61
N SER A 80 9.44 7.94 7.49
CA SER A 80 9.43 7.01 8.62
C SER A 80 8.92 5.63 8.21
N GLU A 81 9.48 4.58 8.81
CA GLU A 81 9.00 3.19 8.71
C GLU A 81 8.26 2.70 9.97
N GLU A 82 8.06 3.59 10.95
CA GLU A 82 7.32 3.33 12.19
C GLU A 82 5.85 2.98 11.91
N SER A 83 5.23 2.16 12.75
CA SER A 83 3.80 1.94 12.60
C SER A 83 2.99 3.18 12.98
N PHE A 84 1.77 3.27 12.45
CA PHE A 84 0.83 4.34 12.75
C PHE A 84 -0.62 3.84 12.69
N ALA A 85 -1.53 4.64 13.25
CA ALA A 85 -2.97 4.46 13.16
C ALA A 85 -3.53 5.24 11.97
N VAL A 86 -4.58 4.72 11.35
CA VAL A 86 -5.37 5.40 10.33
C VAL A 86 -6.78 5.62 10.88
N ASP A 87 -7.30 6.83 10.76
CA ASP A 87 -8.63 7.16 11.26
C ASP A 87 -9.73 6.57 10.36
N GLU A 88 -9.56 6.68 9.04
CA GLU A 88 -10.55 6.25 8.04
C GLU A 88 -9.86 5.71 6.77
N TYR A 89 -10.51 4.78 6.08
CA TYR A 89 -10.09 4.30 4.77
C TYR A 89 -11.30 4.08 3.85
N GLU A 90 -11.10 4.30 2.55
CA GLU A 90 -12.15 4.16 1.53
C GLU A 90 -11.68 3.23 0.40
N LEU A 91 -12.60 2.43 -0.15
CA LEU A 91 -12.33 1.52 -1.26
C LEU A 91 -13.17 1.92 -2.49
N PHE A 92 -12.48 2.26 -3.57
CA PHE A 92 -13.12 2.63 -4.83
C PHE A 92 -12.89 1.56 -5.91
N ARG A 93 -13.96 1.19 -6.62
CA ARG A 93 -13.90 0.31 -7.79
C ARG A 93 -14.57 0.97 -8.99
N LEU A 94 -13.80 1.17 -10.05
CA LEU A 94 -14.34 1.62 -11.33
C LEU A 94 -15.08 0.46 -12.01
N VAL A 95 -16.34 0.69 -12.37
CA VAL A 95 -17.15 -0.22 -13.20
C VAL A 95 -17.37 0.42 -14.57
N ARG A 96 -17.32 -0.38 -15.63
CA ARG A 96 -17.75 0.09 -16.96
C ARG A 96 -19.25 0.39 -16.89
N LYS A 97 -19.67 1.46 -17.57
CA LYS A 97 -21.09 1.73 -17.79
C LYS A 97 -21.73 0.65 -18.64
#